data_AF-A0A2K8UIB6-F1
#
_entry.id   AF-A0A2K8UIB6-F1
#
_cell.length_a   1.000
_cell.length_b   1.000
_cell.length_c   1.000
_cell.angle_alpha   90.00
_cell.angle_beta   90.00
_cell.angle_gamma   90.00
#
_symmetry.space_group_name_H-M   'P 1'
#
loop_
_entity.id
_entity.type
_entity.pdbx_description
1 polymer ?
#
loop_
_entity_poly.entity_id
_entity_poly.type
_entity_poly.pdbx_seq_one_letter_code
_entity_poly.pdbx_strand_id
1 'polypeptide(L)'
;MAYESVIDGQIYVFEADYGEELETARIIVRSAAGGPEGLFFVQRDGALEAADDLPGFGPNPVAADGLWPLPPAQAIEDAQRMAEQKGLDD
;
A
#
# COMPACT_ATOMS: atom_id res chain seq x y z
N MET A 1 -4.10 7.34 5.97
CA MET A 1 -5.48 7.54 5.44
C MET A 1 -5.93 6.29 4.73
N ALA A 2 -7.21 5.92 4.81
CA ALA A 2 -7.72 4.67 4.24
C ALA A 2 -8.71 4.92 3.09
N TYR A 3 -8.60 4.11 2.03
CA TYR A 3 -9.41 4.18 0.81
C TYR A 3 -9.96 2.79 0.52
N GLU A 4 -11.27 2.70 0.28
CA GLU A 4 -11.93 1.44 -0.07
C GLU A 4 -12.14 1.36 -1.59
N SER A 5 -11.96 0.19 -2.18
CA SER A 5 -12.33 -0.08 -3.58
C SER A 5 -12.82 -1.50 -3.77
N VAL A 6 -13.76 -1.66 -4.70
CA VAL A 6 -14.30 -2.95 -5.11
C VAL A 6 -13.64 -3.38 -6.42
N ILE A 7 -12.91 -4.49 -6.38
CA ILE A 7 -12.16 -5.04 -7.53
C ILE A 7 -12.52 -6.51 -7.65
N ASP A 8 -13.01 -6.93 -8.81
CA ASP A 8 -13.49 -8.31 -9.05
C ASP A 8 -14.49 -8.83 -8.00
N GLY A 9 -15.34 -7.93 -7.48
CA GLY A 9 -16.33 -8.26 -6.45
C GLY A 9 -15.74 -8.46 -5.05
N GLN A 10 -14.44 -8.22 -4.86
CA GLN A 10 -13.78 -8.20 -3.55
C GLN A 10 -13.59 -6.76 -3.08
N ILE A 11 -13.79 -6.55 -1.78
CA ILE A 11 -13.54 -5.25 -1.15
C ILE A 11 -12.08 -5.21 -0.67
N TYR A 12 -11.35 -4.22 -1.15
CA TYR A 12 -9.98 -3.92 -0.74
C TYR A 12 -9.94 -2.59 -0.01
N VAL A 13 -9.16 -2.57 1.07
CA VAL A 13 -8.87 -1.36 1.84
C VAL A 13 -7.39 -1.04 1.68
N PHE A 14 -7.10 0.16 1.20
CA PHE A 14 -5.75 0.70 1.00
C PHE A 14 -5.47 1.76 2.05
N GLU A 15 -4.51 1.52 2.93
CA GLU A 15 -4.12 2.41 4.01
C GLU A 15 -2.76 3.04 3.72
N ALA A 16 -2.75 4.33 3.38
CA ALA A 16 -1.54 5.13 3.25
C ALA A 16 -1.00 5.52 4.63
N ASP A 17 0.26 5.18 4.88
CA ASP A 17 0.98 5.35 6.14
C ASP A 17 2.44 5.79 5.87
N TYR A 18 3.11 6.36 6.87
CA TYR A 18 4.55 6.62 6.82
C TYR A 18 5.27 5.67 7.77
N GLY A 19 6.04 4.73 7.21
CA GLY A 19 6.82 3.79 8.00
C GLY A 19 8.06 4.44 8.58
N GLU A 20 8.03 4.90 9.83
CA GLU A 20 9.15 5.59 10.48
C GLU A 20 10.44 4.76 10.50
N GLU A 21 10.32 3.42 10.60
CA GLU A 21 11.48 2.52 10.64
C GLU A 21 12.25 2.44 9.31
N LEU A 22 11.56 2.66 8.19
CA LEU A 22 12.11 2.57 6.84
C LEU A 22 12.21 3.95 6.16
N GLU A 23 11.80 5.00 6.89
CA GLU A 23 11.77 6.39 6.41
C GLU A 23 11.12 6.54 5.04
N THR A 24 10.04 5.77 4.81
CA THR A 24 9.34 5.74 3.52
C THR A 24 7.84 5.75 3.70
N ALA A 25 7.16 6.42 2.77
CA ALA A 25 5.72 6.28 2.66
C ALA A 25 5.38 4.89 2.11
N ARG A 26 4.28 4.34 2.59
CA ARG A 26 3.80 3.01 2.24
C ARG A 26 2.30 2.96 2.16
N ILE A 27 1.78 2.00 1.40
CA ILE A 27 0.36 1.68 1.31
C ILE A 27 0.21 0.21 1.71
N ILE A 28 -0.55 -0.03 2.77
CA ILE A 28 -0.93 -1.37 3.20
C ILE A 28 -2.27 -1.70 2.55
N VAL A 29 -2.37 -2.84 1.89
CA VAL A 29 -3.62 -3.31 1.29
C VAL A 29 -4.15 -4.53 2.03
N ARG A 30 -5.45 -4.49 2.36
CA ARG A 30 -6.18 -5.56 3.04
C ARG A 30 -7.37 -5.97 2.21
N SER A 31 -7.67 -7.26 2.19
CA SER A 31 -8.92 -7.78 1.62
C SER A 31 -9.92 -8.05 2.74
N ALA A 32 -11.20 -7.77 2.49
CA ALA A 32 -12.29 -8.14 3.40
C ALA A 32 -12.42 -9.66 3.60
N ALA A 33 -11.87 -10.47 2.70
CA ALA A 33 -11.79 -11.92 2.86
C ALA A 33 -10.81 -12.36 3.96
N GLY A 34 -9.97 -11.46 4.47
CA GLY A 34 -8.92 -11.75 5.44
C GLY A 34 -7.69 -12.41 4.81
N GLY A 35 -6.74 -12.81 5.66
CA GLY A 35 -5.45 -13.39 5.25
C GLY A 35 -4.28 -12.43 5.45
N PRO A 36 -3.14 -12.64 4.75
CA PRO A 36 -2.00 -11.73 4.81
C PRO A 36 -2.37 -10.37 4.21
N GLU A 37 -1.55 -9.36 4.53
CA GLU A 37 -1.66 -8.02 3.99
C GLU A 37 -0.68 -7.86 2.82
N GLY A 38 -1.01 -6.96 1.89
CA GLY A 38 -0.07 -6.51 0.86
C GLY A 38 0.58 -5.19 1.26
N LEU A 39 1.76 -4.92 0.70
CA LEU A 39 2.52 -3.72 0.97
C LEU A 39 3.06 -3.13 -0.33
N PHE A 40 2.89 -1.84 -0.49
CA PHE A 40 3.52 -1.05 -1.53
C PHE A 40 4.34 0.07 -0.90
N PHE A 41 5.60 0.21 -1.25
CA PHE A 41 6.37 1.43 -0.99
C PHE A 41 6.03 2.48 -2.04
N VAL A 42 5.93 3.72 -1.59
CA VAL A 42 5.62 4.86 -2.44
C VAL A 42 6.83 5.78 -2.48
N GLN A 43 7.43 5.89 -3.66
CA GLN A 43 8.55 6.79 -3.89
C GLN A 43 8.06 8.24 -4.03
N ARG A 44 8.99 9.19 -3.92
CA ARG A 44 8.71 10.63 -4.04
C ARG A 44 8.16 11.04 -5.41
N ASP A 45 8.44 10.30 -6.47
CA ASP A 45 7.88 10.54 -7.80
C ASP A 45 6.51 9.87 -8.01
N GLY A 46 6.01 9.13 -7.01
CA GLY A 46 4.76 8.38 -7.07
C GLY A 46 4.92 6.95 -7.61
N ALA A 47 6.13 6.51 -7.92
CA ALA A 47 6.39 5.11 -8.26
C ALA A 47 6.05 4.18 -7.10
N LEU A 48 5.49 3.02 -7.45
CA LEU A 48 5.11 1.98 -6.50
C LEU A 48 6.03 0.77 -6.63
N GLU A 49 6.49 0.27 -5.49
CA GLU A 49 7.23 -0.98 -5.40
C GLU A 49 6.52 -1.92 -4.43
N ALA A 50 6.17 -3.12 -4.90
CA ALA A 50 5.56 -4.12 -4.04
C ALA A 50 6.62 -4.74 -3.12
N ALA A 51 6.26 -4.92 -1.85
CA ALA A 51 7.15 -5.43 -0.79
C ALA A 51 6.48 -6.57 0.00
N ASP A 52 5.84 -7.48 -0.72
CA ASP A 52 5.15 -8.66 -0.17
C ASP A 52 6.10 -9.72 0.42
N ASP A 53 7.41 -9.58 0.22
CA ASP A 53 8.46 -10.40 0.84
C ASP A 53 8.81 -9.98 2.29
N LEU A 54 8.31 -8.84 2.77
CA LEU A 54 8.58 -8.39 4.14
C LEU A 54 7.80 -9.21 5.19
N PRO A 55 8.39 -9.45 6.38
CA PRO A 55 7.71 -10.19 7.45
C PRO A 55 6.37 -9.55 7.82
N GLY A 56 5.30 -10.36 7.79
CA GLY A 56 3.94 -9.90 8.07
C GLY A 56 3.13 -9.56 6.83
N PHE A 57 3.77 -9.44 5.66
CA PHE A 57 3.13 -9.27 4.36
C PHE A 57 3.25 -10.55 3.53
N GLY A 58 2.43 -10.67 2.49
CA GLY A 58 2.44 -11.86 1.66
C GLY A 58 1.49 -11.78 0.46
N PRO A 59 1.36 -12.87 -0.32
CA PRO A 59 0.55 -12.88 -1.53
C PRO A 59 -0.94 -12.73 -1.23
N ASN A 60 -1.66 -12.12 -2.15
CA ASN A 60 -3.09 -11.90 -2.07
C ASN A 60 -3.85 -13.24 -2.08
N PRO A 61 -4.56 -13.61 -0.99
CA PRO A 61 -5.20 -14.91 -0.89
C PRO A 61 -6.43 -15.09 -1.79
N VAL A 62 -6.98 -13.99 -2.32
CA VAL A 62 -8.17 -14.02 -3.18
C VAL A 62 -7.86 -13.85 -4.67
N ALA A 63 -6.66 -13.39 -5.03
CA ALA A 63 -6.25 -13.30 -6.43
C ALA A 63 -5.65 -14.63 -6.91
N ALA A 64 -6.05 -15.08 -8.10
CA ALA A 64 -5.56 -16.34 -8.67
C ALA A 64 -4.05 -16.31 -8.99
N ASP A 65 -3.53 -15.14 -9.35
CA ASP A 65 -2.11 -14.88 -9.59
C ASP A 65 -1.34 -14.50 -8.31
N GLY A 66 -2.03 -14.34 -7.18
CA GLY A 66 -1.43 -13.98 -5.89
C GLY A 66 -1.00 -12.53 -5.76
N LEU A 67 -1.22 -11.67 -6.77
CA LEU A 67 -0.83 -10.27 -6.72
C LEU A 67 -1.90 -9.41 -6.05
N TRP A 68 -1.45 -8.36 -5.38
CA TRP A 68 -2.34 -7.34 -4.86
C TRP A 68 -2.73 -6.36 -5.97
N PRO A 69 -3.99 -5.88 -5.97
CA PRO A 69 -4.39 -4.81 -6.87
C PRO A 69 -3.58 -3.55 -6.58
N LEU A 70 -3.33 -2.76 -7.63
CA LEU A 70 -2.67 -1.48 -7.49
C LEU A 70 -3.52 -0.51 -6.64
N PRO A 71 -2.90 0.27 -5.75
CA PRO A 71 -3.58 1.32 -5.00
C PRO A 71 -4.27 2.35 -5.90
N PRO A 72 -5.41 2.93 -5.46
CA PRO A 72 -6.04 4.03 -6.17
C PRO A 72 -5.16 5.27 -6.12
N ALA A 73 -5.27 6.13 -7.15
CA ALA A 73 -4.44 7.33 -7.28
C ALA A 73 -4.44 8.21 -6.02
N GLN A 74 -5.59 8.34 -5.35
CA GLN A 74 -5.71 9.13 -4.11
C GLN A 74 -4.84 8.59 -2.98
N ALA A 75 -4.73 7.26 -2.84
CA ALA A 75 -3.86 6.65 -1.83
C ALA A 75 -2.38 6.91 -2.13
N ILE A 76 -2.00 6.87 -3.42
CA ILE A 76 -0.65 7.16 -3.89
C ILE A 76 -0.29 8.62 -3.64
N GLU A 77 -1.16 9.56 -4.04
CA GLU A 77 -0.95 10.99 -3.82
C GLU A 77 -0.78 11.32 -2.34
N ASP A 78 -1.57 10.70 -1.46
CA ASP A 78 -1.45 10.98 -0.03
C ASP A 78 -0.21 10.35 0.61
N ALA A 79 0.18 9.14 0.20
CA ALA A 79 1.46 8.58 0.60
C ALA A 79 2.65 9.42 0.08
N GLN A 80 2.60 9.88 -1.17
CA GLN A 80 3.60 10.75 -1.76
C GLN A 80 3.76 12.05 -0.97
N ARG A 81 2.64 12.71 -0.63
CA ARG A 81 2.67 13.92 0.21
C ARG A 81 3.31 13.69 1.58
N MET A 82 3.15 12.49 2.17
CA MET A 82 3.83 12.14 3.42
C MET A 82 5.35 12.02 3.23
N ALA A 83 5.79 11.36 2.16
CA ALA A 83 7.21 11.24 1.81
C ALA A 83 7.86 12.60 1.49
N GLU A 84 7.12 13.51 0.85
CA GLU A 84 7.59 14.87 0.59
C GLU A 84 7.75 15.68 1.87
N GLN A 85 6.74 15.66 2.75
CA GLN A 85 6.76 16.41 4.02
C GLN A 85 7.88 15.95 4.95
N LYS A 86 8.11 14.64 5.08
CA LYS A 86 9.12 14.12 6.02
C LYS A 86 10.55 14.30 5.57
N GLY A 87 10.82 14.31 4.26
CA GLY A 87 12.17 14.63 3.77
C GLY A 87 12.39 16.11 3.46
N LEU A 88 11.59 17.01 4.03
CA LEU A 88 11.86 18.45 4.16
C LEU A 88 12.45 18.81 5.54
N ASP A 89 12.45 17.87 6.49
CA ASP A 89 12.98 18.03 7.85
C ASP A 89 14.46 17.57 8.01
N ASP A 90 15.14 17.20 6.91
CA ASP A 90 16.59 16.86 6.89
C ASP A 90 17.46 18.04 6.41
#